data_AF-A0A4Z0LCB9-F1
#
_entry.id   AF-A0A4Z0LCB9-F1
#
_cell.length_a   1.000
_cell.length_b   1.000
_cell.length_c   1.000
_cell.angle_alpha   90.00
_cell.angle_beta   90.00
_cell.angle_gamma   90.00
#
_symmetry.space_group_name_H-M   'P 1'
#
loop_
_entity.id
_entity.type
_entity.pdbx_description
1 polymer ?
#
loop_
_entity_poly.entity_id
_entity_poly.type
_entity_poly.pdbx_seq_one_letter_code
_entity_poly.pdbx_strand_id
1 'polypeptide(L)'
;MFEKEYEYYIKNQNRLVEEFDNKFIVIMESEVIGAYKSYKEAYFGALKFGKFGTFFIQYCSSAKSIYNTTFPSQIIIKPQAE
;
A
#
# COMPACT_ATOMS: atom_id res chain seq x y z
N MET A 1 5.33 -10.65 -10.26
CA MET A 1 6.50 -11.18 -9.50
C MET A 1 7.15 -9.97 -8.83
N PHE A 2 6.62 -9.58 -7.66
CA PHE A 2 7.02 -8.41 -6.84
C PHE A 2 7.61 -8.88 -5.50
N GLU A 3 8.08 -10.13 -5.45
CA GLU A 3 8.47 -10.83 -4.22
C GLU A 3 9.62 -10.13 -3.50
N LYS A 4 10.56 -9.55 -4.25
CA LYS A 4 11.71 -8.83 -3.70
C LYS A 4 11.30 -7.51 -3.03
N GLU A 5 10.49 -6.69 -3.70
CA GLU A 5 9.98 -5.43 -3.12
C GLU A 5 9.08 -5.70 -1.91
N TYR A 6 8.28 -6.76 -1.97
CA TYR A 6 7.43 -7.18 -0.85
C TYR A 6 8.26 -7.69 0.33
N GLU A 7 9.27 -8.53 0.10
CA GLU A 7 10.19 -8.98 1.15
C GLU A 7 10.98 -7.82 1.76
N TYR A 8 11.43 -6.87 0.95
CA TYR A 8 12.07 -5.64 1.43
C TYR A 8 11.11 -4.85 2.32
N TYR A 9 9.86 -4.67 1.87
CA TYR A 9 8.83 -4.02 2.67
C TYR A 9 8.59 -4.73 4.01
N ILE A 10 8.45 -6.05 4.02
CA ILE A 10 8.23 -6.84 5.24
C ILE A 10 9.43 -6.75 6.19
N LYS A 11 10.66 -6.91 5.69
CA LYS A 11 11.88 -6.84 6.51
C LYS A 11 12.09 -5.44 7.09
N ASN A 12 11.72 -4.41 6.35
CA ASN A 12 11.94 -3.02 6.73
C ASN A 12 10.66 -2.36 7.29
N GLN A 13 9.56 -3.10 7.47
CA GLN A 13 8.25 -2.53 7.77
C GLN A 13 8.25 -1.64 9.01
N ASN A 14 8.87 -2.10 10.10
CA ASN A 14 8.97 -1.32 11.34
C ASN A 14 9.69 0.01 11.08
N ARG A 15 10.87 -0.03 10.45
CA ARG A 15 11.65 1.16 10.11
C ARG A 15 10.90 2.09 9.15
N LEU A 16 10.22 1.54 8.14
CA LEU A 16 9.46 2.30 7.16
C LEU A 16 8.24 2.99 7.79
N VAL A 17 7.59 2.34 8.75
CA VAL A 17 6.51 2.94 9.52
C VAL A 17 7.04 4.03 10.44
N GLU A 18 8.22 3.86 11.05
CA GLU A 18 8.85 4.92 11.87
C GLU A 18 9.30 6.13 11.03
N GLU A 19 9.89 5.92 9.85
CA GLU A 19 10.35 7.02 8.97
C GLU A 19 9.21 7.66 8.16
N PHE A 20 8.22 6.87 7.75
CA PHE A 20 7.18 7.26 6.80
C PHE A 20 5.76 7.02 7.34
N ASP A 21 5.55 7.19 8.64
CA ASP A 21 4.24 7.08 9.26
C ASP A 21 3.19 7.94 8.53
N ASN A 22 2.02 7.34 8.30
CA ASN A 22 0.89 7.94 7.56
C ASN A 22 1.25 8.45 6.15
N LYS A 23 2.15 7.75 5.45
CA LYS A 23 2.54 8.06 4.07
C LYS A 23 2.47 6.83 3.18
N PHE A 24 2.24 7.08 1.90
CA PHE A 24 2.39 6.13 0.81
C PHE A 24 3.84 6.10 0.35
N ILE A 25 4.50 4.98 0.60
CA ILE A 25 5.84 4.73 0.11
C ILE A 25 5.78 4.08 -1.27
N VAL A 26 6.74 4.44 -2.11
CA VAL A 26 6.94 3.84 -3.42
C VAL A 26 8.27 3.11 -3.38
N ILE A 27 8.21 1.79 -3.52
CA ILE A 27 9.37 0.91 -3.56
C ILE A 27 9.59 0.46 -5.00
N MET A 28 10.83 0.59 -5.48
CA MET A 28 11.25 0.16 -6.81
C MET A 28 12.64 -0.47 -6.68
N GLU A 29 12.87 -1.62 -7.32
CA GLU A 29 14.16 -2.33 -7.28
C GLU A 29 14.68 -2.64 -5.85
N SER A 30 13.76 -2.83 -4.88
CA SER A 30 14.07 -3.04 -3.44
C SER A 30 14.59 -1.79 -2.71
N GLU A 31 14.26 -0.60 -3.20
CA GLU A 31 14.60 0.68 -2.55
C GLU A 31 13.40 1.63 -2.51
N VAL A 32 13.31 2.45 -1.46
CA VAL A 32 12.27 3.49 -1.36
C VAL A 32 12.69 4.68 -2.23
N ILE A 33 12.00 4.87 -3.35
CA ILE A 33 12.25 5.99 -4.26
C ILE A 33 11.49 7.25 -3.85
N GLY A 34 10.47 7.12 -3.01
CA GLY A 34 9.73 8.26 -2.49
C GLY A 34 8.65 7.91 -1.47
N ALA A 35 8.25 8.91 -0.69
CA ALA A 35 7.15 8.81 0.27
C ALA A 35 6.24 10.04 0.14
N TYR A 36 4.93 9.79 0.07
CA TYR A 36 3.92 10.80 -0.26
C TYR A 36 2.73 10.73 0.68
N LYS A 37 2.00 11.84 0.85
CA LYS A 37 0.84 11.86 1.76
C LYS A 37 -0.42 11.27 1.14
N SER A 38 -0.51 11.27 -0.20
CA SER A 38 -1.66 10.76 -0.92
C SER A 38 -1.25 9.72 -1.96
N TYR A 39 -2.09 8.70 -2.15
CA TYR A 39 -1.92 7.69 -3.19
C TYR A 39 -1.74 8.33 -4.58
N LYS A 40 -2.50 9.39 -4.86
CA LYS A 40 -2.41 10.12 -6.13
C LYS A 40 -1.01 10.70 -6.33
N GLU A 41 -0.45 11.34 -5.31
CA GLU A 41 0.92 11.88 -5.36
C GLU A 41 1.96 10.79 -5.51
N ALA A 42 1.80 9.66 -4.81
CA ALA A 42 2.68 8.50 -4.94
C ALA A 42 2.67 7.93 -6.36
N TYR A 43 1.49 7.79 -6.95
CA TYR A 43 1.32 7.31 -8.31
C TYR A 43 1.92 8.27 -9.34
N PHE A 44 1.58 9.56 -9.28
CA PHE A 44 2.17 10.56 -10.18
C PHE A 44 3.67 10.74 -9.98
N GLY A 45 4.16 10.59 -8.75
CA GLY A 45 5.58 10.56 -8.43
C GLY A 45 6.27 9.36 -9.08
N ALA A 46 5.74 8.15 -8.88
CA ALA A 46 6.24 6.92 -9.49
C ALA A 46 6.29 7.01 -11.02
N LEU A 47 5.26 7.61 -11.64
CA LEU A 47 5.22 7.85 -13.09
C LEU A 47 6.35 8.76 -13.59
N LYS A 48 6.85 9.69 -12.78
CA LYS A 48 7.98 10.56 -13.14
C LYS A 48 9.33 9.84 -13.11
N PHE A 49 9.47 8.77 -12.34
CA PHE A 49 10.72 8.00 -12.22
C PHE A 49 10.96 7.03 -13.39
N GLY A 50 10.06 6.99 -14.37
CA GLY A 50 10.51 6.84 -15.76
C GLY A 50 10.62 5.43 -16.35
N LYS A 51 10.10 4.38 -15.70
CA LYS A 51 9.80 3.12 -16.39
C LYS A 51 8.48 2.53 -15.91
N PHE A 52 7.47 2.57 -16.78
CA PHE A 52 6.24 1.78 -16.65
C PHE A 52 6.63 0.30 -16.55
N GLY A 53 6.65 -0.28 -15.34
CA GLY A 53 7.05 -1.68 -15.21
C GLY A 53 6.90 -2.28 -13.82
N THR A 54 7.53 -1.69 -12.79
CA THR A 54 7.68 -2.41 -11.52
C THR A 54 7.84 -1.45 -10.34
N PHE A 55 6.74 -0.84 -9.88
CA PHE A 55 6.73 -0.08 -8.63
C PHE A 55 5.68 -0.62 -7.68
N PHE A 56 6.05 -0.75 -6.40
CA PHE A 56 5.21 -1.21 -5.32
C PHE A 56 4.82 -0.02 -4.45
N ILE A 57 3.54 0.37 -4.50
CA ILE A 57 3.00 1.47 -3.68
C ILE A 57 2.30 0.85 -2.48
N GLN A 58 2.75 1.21 -1.28
CA GLN A 58 2.18 0.70 -0.04
C GLN A 58 1.95 1.84 0.95
N TYR A 59 0.78 1.84 1.58
CA TYR A 59 0.49 2.77 2.67
C TYR A 59 1.17 2.27 3.94
N CYS A 60 2.12 3.04 4.45
CA CYS A 60 2.72 2.87 5.76
C CYS A 60 1.86 3.63 6.77
N SER A 61 1.18 2.90 7.63
CA SER A 61 0.54 3.49 8.79
C SER A 61 0.78 2.61 10.00
N SER A 62 1.27 3.24 11.06
CA SER A 62 1.32 2.63 12.39
C SER A 62 -0.08 2.43 12.97
N ALA A 63 -1.12 2.96 12.31
CA ALA A 63 -2.49 2.56 12.55
C ALA A 63 -2.63 1.09 12.16
N LYS A 64 -2.32 0.23 13.13
CA LYS A 64 -2.86 -1.11 13.33
C LYS A 64 -4.30 -1.03 12.88
N SER A 65 -4.53 -1.40 11.63
CA SER A 65 -5.82 -1.28 11.01
C SER A 65 -6.69 -2.30 11.73
N ILE A 66 -7.38 -1.83 12.76
CA ILE A 66 -8.45 -2.52 13.46
C ILE A 66 -9.66 -2.52 12.52
N TYR A 67 -9.47 -2.98 11.28
CA TYR A 67 -10.54 -3.37 10.40
C TYR A 67 -10.45 -4.90 10.28
N ASN A 68 -10.51 -5.57 11.43
CA ASN A 68 -11.06 -6.91 11.54
C ASN A 68 -12.57 -6.91 11.21
N THR A 69 -12.99 -6.17 10.19
CA THR A 69 -14.22 -6.54 9.49
C THR A 69 -13.79 -7.56 8.47
N THR A 70 -13.60 -8.79 8.95
CA THR A 70 -13.88 -9.98 8.16
C THR A 70 -15.26 -9.73 7.56
N PHE A 71 -15.33 -9.38 6.28
CA PHE A 71 -16.57 -9.47 5.53
C PHE A 71 -16.67 -10.94 5.13
N PRO A 72 -17.44 -11.80 5.83
CA PRO A 72 -17.79 -13.08 5.25
C PRO A 72 -18.54 -12.80 3.95
N SER A 73 -18.04 -13.39 2.87
CA SER A 73 -18.46 -13.22 1.49
C SER A 73 -19.84 -13.83 1.19
N GLN A 74 -20.86 -13.52 1.99
CA GLN A 74 -22.25 -13.90 1.74
C GLN A 74 -23.19 -12.75 2.06
N ILE A 75 -23.19 -11.74 1.19
CA ILE A 75 -24.31 -10.80 1.12
C ILE A 75 -25.42 -11.52 0.33
N ILE A 76 -26.32 -12.21 1.02
CA ILE A 76 -27.58 -12.68 0.44
C ILE A 76 -28.53 -11.48 0.45
N ILE A 77 -28.64 -10.80 -0.68
CA ILE A 77 -29.63 -9.75 -0.90
C ILE A 77 -30.97 -10.46 -1.09
N LYS A 78 -31.88 -10.42 -0.10
CA LYS A 78 -33.29 -10.76 -0.31
C LYS A 78 -34.07 -9.49 -0.64
N PRO A 79 -34.83 -9.44 -1.74
CA PRO A 79 -35.76 -8.33 -1.97
C PRO A 79 -36.86 -8.39 -0.91
N GLN A 80 -36.95 -7.36 -0.07
CA GLN A 80 -38.17 -7.07 0.67
C GLN A 80 -39.13 -6.43 -0.33
N ALA A 81 -40.18 -7.18 -0.70
CA ALA A 81 -41.33 -6.65 -1.39
C ALA A 81 -42.24 -5.98 -0.35
N GLU A 82 -42.57 -4.72 -0.57
CA GLU A 82 -43.78 -4.08 -0.05
C GLU A 82 -44.34 -3.14 -1.10
#